data_AF-A0ABC8SDY2-F1
#
_entry.id   AF-A0ABC8SDY2-F1
#
_cell.length_a   1.000
_cell.length_b   1.000
_cell.length_c   1.000
_cell.angle_alpha   90.00
_cell.angle_beta   90.00
_cell.angle_gamma   90.00
#
_symmetry.space_group_name_H-M   'P 1'
#
loop_
_entity.id
_entity.type
_entity.pdbx_description
1 polymer ?
#
loop_
_entity_poly.entity_id
_entity_poly.type
_entity_poly.pdbx_seq_one_letter_code
_entity_poly.pdbx_strand_id
1 'polypeptide(L)'
;MSKLADDEEAEQLFVAFTEFEEGCKEIERARGIEGAIVGKRRAQYEDEVWKNPLHYDSWFDNIRLEESVGNKDRIRGVYERPIANVPPAEDKLYWQRYIYLWINYALYEELVVKDMARD
;
A
#
# COMPACT_ATOMS: atom_id res chain seq x y z
N MET A 1 -13.04 31.82 41.21
CA MET A 1 -12.97 32.45 39.88
C MET A 1 -11.69 32.13 39.09
N SER A 2 -10.78 31.25 39.53
CA SER A 2 -9.49 31.03 38.83
C SER A 2 -9.41 29.80 37.92
N LYS A 3 -10.48 28.99 37.76
CA LYS A 3 -10.45 27.80 36.89
C LYS A 3 -10.87 28.06 35.44
N LEU A 4 -11.64 29.13 35.20
CA LEU A 4 -12.15 29.49 33.87
C LEU A 4 -11.12 30.20 32.98
N ALA A 5 -10.13 30.87 33.58
CA ALA A 5 -9.06 31.55 32.83
C ALA A 5 -8.06 30.55 32.21
N ASP A 6 -7.77 29.46 32.92
CA ASP A 6 -6.92 28.36 32.41
C ASP A 6 -7.55 27.65 31.21
N ASP A 7 -8.88 27.47 31.20
CA ASP A 7 -9.59 26.82 30.09
C ASP A 7 -9.61 27.71 28.83
N GLU A 8 -9.77 29.02 28.99
CA GLU A 8 -9.80 29.97 27.87
C GLU A 8 -8.41 30.16 27.24
N GLU A 9 -7.34 30.17 28.03
CA GLU A 9 -5.96 30.16 27.53
C GLU A 9 -5.60 28.82 26.85
N ALA A 10 -6.08 27.69 27.38
CA ALA A 10 -5.89 26.37 26.77
C ALA A 10 -6.58 26.27 25.41
N GLU A 11 -7.81 26.80 25.28
CA GLU A 11 -8.52 26.85 24.00
C GLU A 11 -7.78 27.72 22.97
N GLN A 12 -7.30 28.90 23.37
CA GLN A 12 -6.53 29.78 22.47
C GLN A 12 -5.22 29.14 22.02
N LEU A 13 -4.52 28.45 22.92
CA LEU A 13 -3.30 27.71 22.59
C LEU A 13 -3.59 26.57 21.61
N PHE A 14 -4.69 25.84 21.79
CA PHE A 14 -5.08 24.75 20.89
C PHE A 14 -5.46 25.26 19.50
N VAL A 15 -6.16 26.39 19.40
CA VAL A 15 -6.47 27.05 18.12
C VAL A 15 -5.19 27.48 17.42
N ALA A 16 -4.28 28.19 18.11
CA ALA A 16 -3.00 28.61 17.54
C ALA A 16 -2.11 27.43 17.12
N PHE A 17 -2.14 26.32 17.88
CA PHE A 17 -1.45 25.09 17.51
C PHE A 17 -2.05 24.45 16.26
N THR A 18 -3.38 24.40 16.16
CA THR A 18 -4.09 23.86 15.00
C THR A 18 -3.81 24.70 13.74
N GLU A 19 -3.88 26.03 13.84
CA GLU A 19 -3.53 26.94 12.74
C GLU A 19 -2.07 26.80 12.29
N PHE A 20 -1.16 26.56 13.25
CA PHE A 20 0.25 26.27 12.97
C PHE A 20 0.40 24.92 12.24
N GLU A 21 -0.25 23.85 12.71
CA GLU A 21 -0.19 22.54 12.05
C GLU A 21 -0.80 22.56 10.64
N GLU A 22 -1.92 23.25 10.45
CA GLU A 22 -2.53 23.50 9.13
C GLU A 22 -1.61 24.32 8.22
N GLY A 23 -0.93 25.33 8.77
CA GLY A 23 0.01 26.19 8.04
C GLY A 23 1.31 25.49 7.65
N CYS A 24 1.78 24.52 8.44
CA CYS A 24 3.04 23.83 8.22
C CYS A 24 3.04 23.00 6.93
N LYS A 25 1.90 22.44 6.49
CA LYS A 25 1.76 21.63 5.25
C LYS A 25 2.78 20.50 5.05
N GLU A 26 3.67 20.23 6.02
CA GLU A 26 4.74 19.25 5.89
C GLU A 26 4.17 17.83 5.79
N ILE A 27 3.07 17.55 6.49
CA ILE A 27 2.36 16.26 6.39
C ILE A 27 1.78 16.10 4.98
N GLU A 28 1.15 17.12 4.43
CA GLU A 28 0.59 17.08 3.07
C GLU A 28 1.70 16.96 2.01
N ARG A 29 2.79 17.71 2.18
CA ARG A 29 3.96 17.66 1.31
C ARG A 29 4.62 16.29 1.36
N ALA A 30 4.81 15.71 2.55
CA ALA A 30 5.34 14.37 2.73
C ALA A 30 4.45 13.32 2.06
N ARG A 31 3.13 13.38 2.27
CA ARG A 31 2.15 12.52 1.57
C ARG A 31 2.22 12.68 0.05
N GLY A 32 2.38 13.91 -0.45
CA GLY A 32 2.51 14.19 -1.87
C GLY A 32 3.80 13.59 -2.47
N ILE A 33 4.93 13.72 -1.77
CA ILE A 33 6.21 13.13 -2.17
C ILE A 33 6.13 11.61 -2.14
N GLU A 34 5.57 11.02 -1.08
CA GLU A 34 5.37 9.58 -0.96
C GLU A 34 4.49 9.05 -2.11
N GLY A 35 3.38 9.73 -2.40
CA GLY A 35 2.51 9.39 -3.53
C GLY A 35 3.23 9.44 -4.88
N ALA A 36 4.09 10.44 -5.09
CA ALA A 36 4.91 10.53 -6.31
C ALA A 36 5.93 9.38 -6.42
N ILE A 37 6.57 9.00 -5.31
CA ILE A 37 7.52 7.88 -5.25
C ILE A 37 6.79 6.56 -5.56
N VAL A 38 5.64 6.32 -4.93
CA VAL A 38 4.79 5.15 -5.18
C VAL A 38 4.39 5.09 -6.65
N GLY A 39 3.93 6.22 -7.22
CA GLY A 39 3.56 6.30 -8.64
C GLY A 39 4.70 5.94 -9.57
N LYS A 40 5.92 6.43 -9.29
CA LYS A 40 7.11 6.11 -10.09
C LYS A 40 7.49 4.63 -9.99
N ARG A 41 7.51 4.05 -8.77
CA ARG A 41 7.83 2.63 -8.55
C ARG A 41 6.82 1.72 -9.24
N ARG A 42 5.54 2.06 -9.14
CA ARG A 42 4.46 1.34 -9.83
C ARG A 42 4.70 1.28 -11.33
N ALA A 43 4.96 2.43 -11.96
CA ALA A 43 5.22 2.48 -13.40
C ALA A 43 6.43 1.63 -13.79
N GLN A 44 7.49 1.62 -12.97
CA GLN A 44 8.66 0.76 -13.18
C GLN A 44 8.29 -0.73 -13.11
N TYR A 45 7.62 -1.17 -12.05
CA TYR A 45 7.28 -2.58 -11.87
C TYR A 45 6.27 -3.07 -12.91
N GLU A 46 5.32 -2.22 -13.32
CA GLU A 46 4.38 -2.53 -14.41
C GLU A 46 5.11 -2.73 -15.75
N ASP A 47 6.11 -1.90 -16.05
CA ASP A 47 6.95 -2.05 -17.26
C ASP A 47 7.83 -3.31 -17.21
N GLU A 48 8.43 -3.63 -16.06
CA GLU A 48 9.23 -4.85 -15.88
C GLU A 48 8.37 -6.12 -16.06
N VAL A 49 7.19 -6.13 -15.42
CA VAL A 49 6.19 -7.20 -15.56
C VAL A 49 5.73 -7.34 -17.01
N TRP A 50 5.48 -6.24 -17.68
CA TRP A 50 5.07 -6.24 -19.09
C TRP A 50 6.15 -6.83 -20.00
N LYS A 51 7.41 -6.45 -19.76
CA LYS A 51 8.57 -6.94 -20.54
C LYS A 51 8.82 -8.42 -20.32
N ASN A 52 8.67 -8.92 -19.10
CA ASN A 52 8.87 -10.32 -18.78
C ASN A 52 7.87 -10.82 -17.72
N PRO A 53 6.69 -11.31 -18.14
CA PRO A 53 5.68 -11.82 -17.23
C PRO A 53 6.10 -13.06 -16.43
N LEU A 54 7.16 -13.77 -16.83
CA LEU A 54 7.69 -14.93 -16.11
C LEU A 54 8.67 -14.53 -15.00
N HIS A 55 9.05 -13.25 -14.92
CA HIS A 55 9.89 -12.73 -13.86
C HIS A 55 9.07 -12.48 -12.58
N TYR A 56 8.83 -13.54 -11.81
CA TYR A 56 8.03 -13.51 -10.59
C TYR A 56 8.52 -12.50 -9.52
N ASP A 57 9.81 -12.13 -9.50
CA ASP A 57 10.29 -11.14 -8.52
C ASP A 57 9.68 -9.76 -8.78
N SER A 58 9.55 -9.34 -10.05
CA SER A 58 8.87 -8.08 -10.40
C SER A 58 7.38 -8.11 -10.02
N TRP A 59 6.73 -9.28 -10.11
CA TRP A 59 5.37 -9.44 -9.61
C TRP A 59 5.30 -9.30 -8.09
N PHE A 60 6.19 -9.96 -7.35
CA PHE A 60 6.23 -9.85 -5.88
C PHE A 60 6.50 -8.42 -5.41
N ASP A 61 7.40 -7.69 -6.07
CA ASP A 61 7.69 -6.30 -5.72
C ASP A 61 6.51 -5.36 -6.03
N ASN A 62 5.79 -5.61 -7.13
CA ASN A 62 4.55 -4.90 -7.46
C ASN A 62 3.45 -5.18 -6.41
N ILE A 63 3.26 -6.45 -6.03
CA ILE A 63 2.30 -6.86 -5.00
C ILE A 63 2.59 -6.14 -3.68
N ARG A 64 3.84 -6.20 -3.19
CA ARG A 64 4.25 -5.54 -1.95
C ARG A 64 4.01 -4.03 -1.98
N LEU A 65 4.27 -3.40 -3.13
CA LEU A 65 3.98 -1.98 -3.31
C LEU A 65 2.48 -1.71 -3.18
N GLU A 66 1.62 -2.44 -3.89
CA GLU A 66 0.17 -2.22 -3.84
C GLU A 66 -0.42 -2.57 -2.46
N GLU A 67 0.08 -3.60 -1.78
CA GLU A 67 -0.30 -3.93 -0.41
C GLU A 67 0.04 -2.78 0.56
N SER A 68 1.22 -2.16 0.41
CA SER A 68 1.60 -1.01 1.23
C SER A 68 0.72 0.23 1.00
N VAL A 69 0.14 0.37 -0.21
CA VAL A 69 -0.82 1.43 -0.55
C VAL A 69 -2.22 1.11 -0.04
N GLY A 70 -2.57 -0.18 0.07
CA GLY A 70 -3.83 -0.64 0.65
C GLY A 70 -5.05 -0.54 -0.27
N ASN A 71 -4.87 -0.27 -1.57
CA ASN A 71 -6.00 -0.26 -2.51
C ASN A 71 -6.40 -1.70 -2.89
N LYS A 72 -7.48 -2.20 -2.28
CA LYS A 72 -7.94 -3.59 -2.40
C LYS A 72 -8.16 -4.03 -3.85
N ASP A 73 -8.82 -3.21 -4.65
CA ASP A 73 -9.14 -3.56 -6.04
C ASP A 73 -7.86 -3.69 -6.88
N ARG A 74 -6.87 -2.82 -6.63
CA ARG A 74 -5.56 -2.90 -7.29
C ARG A 74 -4.77 -4.10 -6.82
N ILE A 75 -4.75 -4.38 -5.51
CA ILE A 75 -4.05 -5.54 -4.94
C ILE A 75 -4.57 -6.82 -5.57
N ARG A 76 -5.89 -7.03 -5.61
CA ARG A 76 -6.52 -8.18 -6.28
C ARG A 76 -6.13 -8.26 -7.75
N GLY A 77 -6.25 -7.16 -8.47
CA GLY A 77 -5.89 -7.13 -9.90
C GLY A 77 -4.42 -7.48 -10.15
N VAL A 78 -3.52 -7.15 -9.24
CA VAL A 78 -2.08 -7.48 -9.36
C VAL A 78 -1.79 -8.93 -8.96
N TYR A 79 -2.56 -9.56 -8.07
CA TYR A 79 -2.50 -11.00 -7.81
C TYR A 79 -3.10 -11.84 -8.95
N GLU A 80 -4.23 -11.42 -9.52
CA GLU A 80 -4.97 -12.18 -10.53
C GLU A 80 -4.22 -12.32 -11.86
N ARG A 81 -3.51 -11.28 -12.30
CA ARG A 81 -2.75 -11.28 -13.56
C ARG A 81 -1.66 -12.36 -13.63
N PRO A 82 -0.73 -12.49 -12.66
CA PRO A 82 0.28 -13.53 -12.68
C PRO A 82 -0.29 -14.92 -12.44
N ILE A 83 -1.39 -15.05 -11.69
CA ILE A 83 -2.08 -16.33 -11.50
C ILE A 83 -2.60 -16.90 -12.82
N ALA A 84 -3.03 -16.04 -13.75
CA ALA A 84 -3.46 -16.44 -15.09
C ALA A 84 -2.30 -16.98 -15.96
N ASN A 85 -1.05 -16.66 -15.61
CA ASN A 85 0.15 -17.15 -16.30
C ASN A 85 0.65 -18.44 -15.65
N VAL A 86 0.05 -19.57 -16.06
CA VAL A 86 0.50 -20.90 -15.62
C VAL A 86 1.95 -21.13 -16.08
N PRO A 87 2.87 -21.54 -15.17
CA PRO A 87 4.25 -21.84 -15.52
C PRO A 87 4.36 -22.75 -16.76
N PRO A 88 5.03 -22.31 -17.84
CA PRO A 88 5.10 -23.08 -19.09
C PRO A 88 6.13 -24.23 -19.05
N ALA A 89 6.94 -24.34 -18.00
CA ALA A 89 8.05 -25.29 -17.90
C ALA A 89 7.91 -26.24 -16.69
N GLU A 90 8.50 -27.43 -16.81
CA GLU A 90 8.61 -28.40 -15.70
C GLU A 90 9.63 -27.99 -14.62
N ASP A 91 10.34 -26.87 -14.81
CA ASP A 91 11.31 -26.40 -13.83
C ASP A 91 10.63 -26.05 -12.51
N LYS A 92 11.03 -26.78 -11.47
CA LYS A 92 10.53 -26.71 -10.10
C LYS A 92 10.55 -25.28 -9.55
N LEU A 93 11.47 -24.42 -9.98
CA LEU A 93 11.58 -23.06 -9.47
C LEU A 93 10.33 -22.21 -9.81
N TYR A 94 9.81 -22.30 -11.04
CA TYR A 94 8.62 -21.55 -11.43
C TYR A 94 7.39 -22.01 -10.65
N TRP A 95 7.25 -23.32 -10.45
CA TRP A 95 6.17 -23.89 -9.65
C TRP A 95 6.23 -23.46 -8.18
N GLN A 96 7.44 -23.42 -7.59
CA GLN A 96 7.60 -22.92 -6.23
C GLN A 96 7.13 -21.46 -6.11
N ARG A 97 7.55 -20.59 -7.03
CA ARG A 97 7.12 -19.18 -7.02
C ARG A 97 5.62 -19.03 -7.26
N TYR A 98 5.05 -19.83 -8.16
CA TYR A 98 3.61 -19.87 -8.40
C TYR A 98 2.81 -20.29 -7.17
N ILE A 99 3.26 -21.32 -6.44
CA ILE A 99 2.64 -21.74 -5.18
C ILE A 99 2.74 -20.63 -4.12
N TYR A 100 3.88 -19.95 -4.00
CA TYR A 100 4.01 -18.83 -3.08
C TYR A 100 3.08 -17.66 -3.40
N LEU A 101 2.85 -17.38 -4.68
CA LEU A 101 1.90 -16.35 -5.11
C LEU A 101 0.50 -16.66 -4.59
N TRP A 102 0.05 -17.91 -4.70
CA TRP A 102 -1.25 -18.36 -4.17
C TRP A 102 -1.32 -18.31 -2.64
N ILE A 103 -0.26 -18.74 -1.94
CA ILE A 103 -0.21 -18.68 -0.47
C ILE A 103 -0.32 -17.23 0.00
N ASN A 104 0.44 -16.31 -0.62
CA ASN A 104 0.41 -14.89 -0.28
C ASN A 104 -0.98 -14.29 -0.56
N TYR A 105 -1.61 -14.65 -1.67
CA TYR A 105 -2.95 -14.13 -1.99
C TYR A 105 -4.01 -14.64 -1.00
N ALA A 106 -3.98 -15.93 -0.66
CA ALA A 106 -4.89 -16.49 0.35
C ALA A 106 -4.69 -15.82 1.72
N LEU A 107 -3.43 -15.57 2.12
CA LEU A 107 -3.09 -14.87 3.35
C LEU A 107 -3.63 -13.44 3.36
N TYR A 108 -3.49 -12.71 2.25
CA TYR A 108 -4.04 -11.37 2.09
C TYR A 108 -5.56 -11.35 2.24
N GLU A 109 -6.28 -12.23 1.53
CA GLU A 109 -7.74 -12.30 1.61
C GLU A 109 -8.22 -12.73 3.01
N GLU A 110 -7.48 -13.60 3.71
CA GLU A 110 -7.84 -14.00 5.07
C GLU A 110 -7.57 -12.93 6.13
N LEU A 111 -6.39 -12.31 6.13
CA LEU A 111 -5.98 -11.44 7.22
C LEU A 111 -6.39 -9.98 7.01
N VAL A 112 -6.38 -9.49 5.77
CA VAL A 112 -6.57 -8.06 5.50
C VAL A 112 -8.01 -7.76 5.11
N VAL A 113 -8.61 -8.61 4.27
CA VAL A 113 -9.98 -8.37 3.78
C VAL A 113 -11.02 -8.77 4.83
N LYS A 114 -10.86 -9.91 5.51
CA LYS A 114 -11.84 -10.36 6.51
C LYS A 114 -11.81 -9.53 7.80
N ASP A 115 -10.66 -9.00 8.23
CA ASP A 115 -10.62 -8.16 9.44
C ASP A 115 -11.22 -6.76 9.21
N MET A 116 -11.07 -6.16 8.03
CA MET A 116 -11.78 -4.90 7.71
C MET A 116 -13.30 -5.05 7.55
N ALA A 117 -13.83 -6.27 7.40
CA ALA A 117 -15.28 -6.51 7.31
C ALA A 117 -15.95 -6.64 8.70
N ARG A 118 -15.16 -6.57 9.78
CA ARG A 118 -15.63 -6.71 11.16
C ARG A 118 -15.92 -5.39 11.88
N ASP A 119 -15.65 -4.25 11.25
CA ASP A 119 -15.90 -2.89 11.76
C ASP A 119 -17.02 -2.19 10.97
#